data_AF-A0A212C5R5-F1
#
_entry.id   AF-A0A212C5R5-F1
#
_cell.length_a   1.000
_cell.length_b   1.000
_cell.length_c   1.000
_cell.angle_alpha   90.00
_cell.angle_beta   90.00
_cell.angle_gamma   90.00
#
_symmetry.space_group_name_H-M   'P 1'
#
loop_
_entity.id
_entity.type
_entity.pdbx_description
1 polymer ?
#
loop_
_entity_poly.entity_id
_entity_poly.type
_entity_poly.pdbx_seq_one_letter_code
_entity_poly.pdbx_strand_id
1 'polypeptide(L)'
;MNTEELELLSDSKYRNYVAAVDKALKNFEYSSEWADLISALGKLNKVLQNNAKYQVVPKKLTIGKRLAQCLHPALPGGVHRKALETYEIIFKIIGPKRLAKDLFLY
;
A
#
# COMPACT_ATOMS: atom_id res chain seq x y z
N MET A 1 4.35 -10.47 -11.86
CA MET A 1 4.29 -9.01 -12.09
C MET A 1 3.52 -8.80 -13.38
N ASN A 2 2.67 -7.78 -13.45
CA ASN A 2 1.87 -7.51 -14.65
C ASN A 2 2.74 -6.87 -15.74
N THR A 3 2.40 -7.04 -17.02
CA THR A 3 3.15 -6.47 -18.17
C THR A 3 3.36 -4.96 -18.05
N GLU A 4 2.31 -4.21 -17.66
CA GLU A 4 2.40 -2.75 -17.43
C GLU A 4 3.41 -2.37 -16.34
N GLU A 5 3.52 -3.18 -15.27
CA GLU A 5 4.48 -2.93 -14.20
C GLU A 5 5.92 -3.13 -14.70
N LEU A 6 6.15 -4.11 -15.57
CA LEU A 6 7.45 -4.37 -16.19
C LEU A 6 7.87 -3.21 -17.12
N GLU A 7 6.93 -2.66 -17.89
CA GLU A 7 7.20 -1.49 -18.74
C GLU A 7 7.58 -0.27 -17.89
N LEU A 8 6.87 -0.03 -16.79
CA LEU A 8 7.14 1.08 -15.87
C LEU A 8 8.48 0.97 -15.16
N LEU A 9 9.07 -0.23 -15.00
CA LEU A 9 10.40 -0.38 -14.39
C LEU A 9 11.52 0.28 -15.22
N SER A 10 11.28 0.58 -16.50
CA SER A 10 12.20 1.41 -17.29
C SER A 10 12.24 2.87 -16.82
N ASP A 11 11.16 3.38 -16.22
CA ASP A 11 11.09 4.74 -15.65
C ASP A 11 11.83 4.79 -14.30
N SER A 12 12.85 5.64 -14.23
CA SER A 12 13.61 5.91 -13.00
C SER A 12 12.72 6.40 -11.85
N LYS A 13 11.71 7.23 -12.14
CA LYS A 13 10.78 7.74 -11.12
C LYS A 13 9.88 6.62 -10.58
N TYR A 14 9.47 5.66 -11.42
CA TYR A 14 8.73 4.49 -10.95
C TYR A 14 9.61 3.57 -10.09
N ARG A 15 10.87 3.32 -10.49
CA ARG A 15 11.82 2.56 -9.65
C ARG A 15 12.03 3.21 -8.27
N ASN A 16 12.10 4.54 -8.21
CA ASN A 16 12.15 5.28 -6.94
C ASN A 16 10.86 5.10 -6.12
N TYR A 17 9.70 5.06 -6.77
CA TYR A 17 8.43 4.74 -6.11
C TYR A 17 8.43 3.32 -5.53
N VAL A 18 8.88 2.31 -6.29
CA VAL A 18 9.03 0.92 -5.79
C VAL A 18 9.93 0.89 -4.55
N ALA A 19 11.10 1.53 -4.62
CA ALA A 19 12.04 1.59 -3.50
C ALA A 19 11.45 2.31 -2.27
N ALA A 20 10.68 3.38 -2.48
CA ALA A 20 9.99 4.09 -1.40
C ALA A 20 8.90 3.22 -0.76
N VAL A 21 8.16 2.44 -1.54
CA VAL A 21 7.15 1.48 -1.03
C VAL A 21 7.82 0.35 -0.25
N ASP A 22 8.91 -0.25 -0.76
CA ASP A 22 9.67 -1.27 -0.02
C ASP A 22 10.19 -0.71 1.31
N LYS A 23 10.71 0.52 1.31
CA LYS A 23 11.15 1.19 2.55
C LYS A 23 10.00 1.43 3.53
N ALA A 24 8.81 1.80 3.04
CA ALA A 24 7.63 1.95 3.87
C ALA A 24 7.20 0.60 4.47
N LEU A 25 7.15 -0.46 3.65
CA LEU A 25 6.76 -1.81 4.06
C LEU A 25 7.67 -2.41 5.13
N LYS A 26 8.96 -2.09 5.12
CA LYS A 26 9.89 -2.50 6.19
C LYS A 26 9.46 -2.03 7.59
N ASN A 27 8.74 -0.90 7.72
CA ASN A 27 8.28 -0.43 9.03
C ASN A 27 7.27 -1.39 9.69
N PHE A 28 6.55 -2.20 8.89
CA PHE A 28 5.63 -3.21 9.42
C PHE A 28 6.34 -4.43 10.00
N GLU A 29 7.60 -4.67 9.62
CA GLU A 29 8.39 -5.81 10.13
C GLU A 29 8.94 -5.55 11.53
N TYR A 30 9.17 -4.29 11.89
CA TYR A 30 9.71 -3.87 13.19
C TYR A 30 8.65 -3.30 14.14
N SER A 31 7.36 -3.38 13.76
CA SER A 31 6.26 -2.89 14.59
C SER A 31 6.09 -3.79 15.82
N SER A 32 6.21 -3.22 17.01
CA SER A 32 6.07 -3.94 18.28
C SER A 32 4.75 -3.60 18.98
N GLU A 33 4.22 -2.42 18.71
CA GLU A 33 2.97 -1.93 19.29
C GLU A 33 1.99 -1.47 18.21
N TRP A 34 0.72 -1.34 18.57
CA TRP A 34 -0.32 -0.92 17.62
C TRP A 34 -0.08 0.50 17.07
N ALA A 35 0.57 1.38 17.84
CA ALA A 35 0.93 2.73 17.41
C ALA A 35 1.95 2.72 16.26
N ASP A 36 2.86 1.73 16.23
CA ASP A 36 3.82 1.56 15.14
C ASP A 36 3.11 1.24 13.83
N LEU A 37 2.04 0.44 13.87
CA LEU A 37 1.23 0.13 12.70
C LEU A 37 0.56 1.39 12.13
N ILE A 38 0.04 2.28 12.99
CA ILE A 38 -0.52 3.57 12.55
C ILE A 38 0.56 4.42 11.87
N SER A 39 1.76 4.48 12.45
CA SER A 39 2.90 5.20 11.87
C SER A 39 3.33 4.61 10.53
N ALA A 40 3.41 3.28 10.43
CA ALA A 40 3.76 2.56 9.21
C ALA A 40 2.73 2.78 8.09
N LEU A 41 1.44 2.70 8.42
CA LEU A 41 0.35 3.05 7.49
C LEU A 41 0.42 4.51 7.04
N GLY A 42 0.69 5.44 7.96
CA GLY A 42 0.87 6.86 7.62
C GLY A 42 2.02 7.11 6.64
N LYS A 43 3.16 6.45 6.83
CA LYS A 43 4.30 6.50 5.90
C LYS A 43 3.93 5.92 4.54
N LEU A 44 3.22 4.79 4.51
CA LEU A 44 2.74 4.15 3.27
C LEU A 44 1.77 5.08 2.52
N ASN A 45 0.79 5.68 3.20
CA ASN A 45 -0.18 6.61 2.61
C ASN A 45 0.51 7.78 1.91
N LYS A 46 1.51 8.38 2.57
CA LYS A 46 2.29 9.48 2.00
C LYS A 46 3.03 9.06 0.73
N VAL A 47 3.65 7.87 0.72
CA VAL A 47 4.34 7.35 -0.46
C VAL A 47 3.38 7.09 -1.62
N LEU A 48 2.22 6.49 -1.34
CA LEU A 48 1.18 6.22 -2.36
C LEU A 48 0.65 7.53 -2.97
N GLN A 49 0.27 8.49 -2.13
CA GLN A 49 -0.28 9.78 -2.57
C GLN A 49 0.72 10.59 -3.40
N ASN A 50 1.98 10.65 -2.99
CA ASN A 50 3.03 11.36 -3.73
C ASN A 50 3.31 10.76 -5.12
N ASN A 51 2.89 9.52 -5.35
CA ASN A 51 3.11 8.78 -6.59
C ASN A 51 1.80 8.41 -7.29
N ALA A 52 0.67 9.03 -6.92
CA ALA A 52 -0.68 8.72 -7.42
C ALA A 52 -0.83 8.88 -8.95
N LYS A 53 0.08 9.62 -9.60
CA LYS A 53 0.17 9.69 -11.07
C LYS A 53 0.38 8.32 -11.72
N TYR A 54 0.99 7.37 -11.00
CA TYR A 54 1.13 6.00 -11.44
C TYR A 54 -0.10 5.21 -11.01
N GLN A 55 -0.90 4.76 -11.96
CA GLN A 55 -2.09 3.93 -11.71
C GLN A 55 -1.75 2.47 -11.36
N VAL A 56 -0.46 2.14 -11.22
CA VAL A 56 0.05 0.81 -10.88
C VAL A 56 0.76 0.89 -9.54
N VAL A 57 0.12 0.36 -8.49
CA VAL A 57 0.69 0.29 -7.14
C VAL A 57 1.67 -0.89 -7.06
N PRO A 58 2.97 -0.65 -6.77
CA PRO A 58 3.94 -1.72 -6.64
C PRO A 58 3.71 -2.50 -5.36
N LYS A 59 4.17 -3.77 -5.33
CA LYS A 59 4.08 -4.65 -4.15
C LYS A 59 2.64 -4.82 -3.61
N LYS A 60 1.62 -4.71 -4.48
CA LYS A 60 0.19 -4.77 -4.11
C LYS A 60 -0.19 -5.97 -3.24
N LEU A 61 0.39 -7.15 -3.49
CA LEU A 61 0.16 -8.35 -2.67
C LEU A 61 0.66 -8.17 -1.23
N THR A 62 1.86 -7.63 -1.04
CA THR A 62 2.43 -7.41 0.29
C THR A 62 1.66 -6.31 1.03
N ILE A 63 1.28 -5.24 0.31
CA ILE A 63 0.42 -4.18 0.87
C ILE A 63 -0.91 -4.79 1.35
N GLY A 64 -1.60 -5.57 0.52
CA GLY A 64 -2.86 -6.23 0.88
C GLY A 64 -2.74 -7.09 2.14
N LYS A 65 -1.69 -7.92 2.23
CA LYS A 65 -1.41 -8.72 3.43
C LYS A 65 -1.22 -7.87 4.69
N ARG A 66 -0.50 -6.74 4.60
CA ARG A 66 -0.30 -5.83 5.73
C ARG A 66 -1.59 -5.11 6.12
N LEU A 67 -2.41 -4.71 5.15
CA LEU A 67 -3.71 -4.10 5.43
C LEU A 67 -4.66 -5.07 6.11
N ALA A 68 -4.73 -6.32 5.65
CA ALA A 68 -5.50 -7.37 6.30
C ALA A 68 -5.04 -7.62 7.74
N GLN A 69 -3.72 -7.64 7.99
CA GLN A 69 -3.16 -7.72 9.35
C GLN A 69 -3.63 -6.55 10.21
N CYS A 70 -3.63 -5.33 9.67
CA CYS A 70 -4.11 -4.13 10.36
C CYS A 70 -5.62 -4.13 10.64
N LEU A 71 -6.40 -5.04 10.06
CA LEU A 71 -7.83 -5.25 10.35
C LEU A 71 -8.10 -6.41 11.32
N HIS A 72 -7.05 -7.01 11.90
CA HIS A 72 -7.22 -8.09 12.87
C HIS A 72 -8.06 -7.63 14.09
N PRO A 73 -9.02 -8.43 14.59
CA PRO A 73 -9.93 -8.02 15.68
C PRO A 73 -9.23 -7.63 16.98
N ALA A 74 -8.04 -8.17 17.23
CA ALA A 74 -7.25 -7.85 18.42
C ALA A 74 -6.58 -6.45 18.39
N LEU A 75 -6.63 -5.75 17.24
CA LEU A 75 -6.07 -4.41 17.11
C LEU A 75 -7.13 -3.34 17.42
N PRO A 76 -6.72 -2.16 17.93
CA PRO A 76 -7.65 -1.10 18.25
C PRO A 76 -8.23 -0.45 16.99
N GLY A 77 -9.45 0.09 17.11
CA GLY A 77 -10.17 0.71 15.99
C GLY A 77 -9.43 1.87 15.30
N GLY A 78 -8.46 2.51 15.99
CA GLY A 78 -7.58 3.50 15.37
C GLY A 78 -6.71 2.93 14.25
N VAL A 79 -6.19 1.69 14.42
CA VAL A 79 -5.43 0.99 13.38
C VAL A 79 -6.36 0.59 12.23
N HIS A 80 -7.55 0.08 12.54
CA HIS A 80 -8.54 -0.32 11.53
C HIS A 80 -8.93 0.85 10.65
N ARG A 81 -9.28 2.00 11.25
CA ARG A 81 -9.63 3.23 10.53
C ARG A 81 -8.50 3.67 9.61
N LYS A 82 -7.24 3.60 10.09
CA LYS A 82 -6.10 4.00 9.27
C LYS A 82 -5.85 3.05 8.10
N ALA A 83 -6.08 1.75 8.28
CA ALA A 83 -6.01 0.77 7.19
C ALA A 83 -7.09 1.03 6.13
N LEU A 84 -8.33 1.31 6.54
CA LEU A 84 -9.43 1.66 5.62
C LEU A 84 -9.13 2.94 4.83
N GLU A 85 -8.50 3.95 5.45
CA GLU A 85 -7.99 5.13 4.74
C GLU A 85 -6.95 4.74 3.66
N THR A 86 -6.04 3.81 3.97
CA THR A 86 -5.07 3.30 2.99
C THR A 86 -5.75 2.57 1.83
N TYR A 87 -6.76 1.72 2.10
CA TYR A 87 -7.56 1.09 1.06
C TYR A 87 -8.22 2.12 0.14
N GLU A 88 -8.82 3.17 0.71
CA GLU A 88 -9.44 4.25 -0.06
C GLU A 88 -8.44 4.95 -0.99
N ILE A 89 -7.24 5.26 -0.49
CA ILE A 89 -6.16 5.85 -1.29
C ILE A 89 -5.80 4.93 -2.47
N ILE A 90 -5.60 3.63 -2.20
CA ILE A 90 -5.26 2.66 -3.24
C ILE A 90 -6.36 2.60 -4.30
N PHE A 91 -7.61 2.48 -3.88
CA PHE A 91 -8.76 2.36 -4.79
C PHE A 91 -8.93 3.61 -5.66
N LYS A 92 -8.68 4.80 -5.11
CA LYS A 92 -8.65 6.07 -5.87
C LYS A 92 -7.51 6.09 -6.90
N ILE A 93 -6.32 5.58 -6.57
CA ILE A 93 -5.16 5.54 -7.48
C ILE A 93 -5.38 4.56 -8.63
N ILE A 94 -5.83 3.34 -8.34
CA ILE A 94 -5.93 2.26 -9.35
C ILE A 94 -7.22 2.36 -10.19
N GLY A 95 -8.25 3.01 -9.65
CA GLY A 95 -9.56 3.16 -10.29
C GLY A 95 -10.35 1.85 -10.41
N PRO A 96 -11.64 1.93 -10.80
CA PRO A 96 -12.57 0.79 -10.74
C PRO A 96 -12.18 -0.36 -11.67
N LYS A 97 -11.61 -0.06 -12.86
CA LYS A 97 -11.22 -1.08 -13.84
C LYS A 97 -10.09 -1.98 -13.32
N ARG A 98 -9.09 -1.41 -12.64
CA ARG A 98 -7.98 -2.19 -12.08
C ARG A 98 -8.40 -2.82 -10.75
N LEU A 99 -9.18 -2.11 -9.94
CA LEU A 99 -9.76 -2.66 -8.72
C LEU A 99 -10.53 -3.95 -9.00
N ALA A 100 -11.36 -4.00 -10.04
CA ALA A 100 -12.08 -5.23 -10.40
C ALA A 100 -11.16 -6.43 -10.68
N LYS A 101 -9.95 -6.20 -11.20
CA LYS A 101 -8.96 -7.25 -11.45
C LYS A 101 -8.21 -7.64 -10.18
N ASP A 102 -7.95 -6.67 -9.31
CA ASP A 102 -7.10 -6.82 -8.12
C ASP A 102 -7.91 -6.99 -6.82
N LEU A 103 -9.24 -7.04 -6.88
CA LEU A 103 -10.11 -7.05 -5.69
C LEU A 103 -9.79 -8.20 -4.74
N PHE A 104 -9.42 -9.37 -5.26
CA PHE A 104 -9.04 -10.53 -4.46
C PHE A 104 -7.77 -10.34 -3.60
N LEU A 105 -7.01 -9.26 -3.85
CA LEU A 105 -5.82 -8.90 -3.07
C LEU A 105 -6.14 -7.99 -1.88
N TYR A 106 -7.36 -7.46 -1.80
CA TYR A 106 -7.75 -6.39 -0.89
C TYR A 106 -8.90 -6.82 0.02
#